data_AF-X0TX98-F1
#
_entry.id   AF-X0TX98-F1
#
_cell.length_a   1.000
_cell.length_b   1.000
_cell.length_c   1.000
_cell.angle_alpha   90.00
_cell.angle_beta   90.00
_cell.angle_gamma   90.00
#
_symmetry.space_group_name_H-M   'P 1'
#
loop_
_entity.id
_entity.type
_entity.pdbx_description
1 polymer ?
#
loop_
_entity_poly.entity_id
_entity_poly.type
_entity_poly.pdbx_seq_one_letter_code
_entity_poly.pdbx_strand_id
1 'polypeptide(L)' 'MGHVKDLPKSKLNVDVEKDFEPNYEVIPGKEKVISKLKKKLPQNDTDVLLALDPDREGEAIAAHVAE' A
#
# COMPACT_ATOMS: atom_id res chain seq x y z
N MET A 1 -8.80 9.62 3.17
CA MET A 1 -7.77 8.86 2.42
C MET A 1 -6.84 8.28 3.47
N GLY A 2 -6.43 7.03 3.31
CA GLY A 2 -5.74 6.18 4.30
C GLY A 2 -5.20 4.98 3.52
N HIS A 3 -5.24 3.77 4.09
CA HIS A 3 -4.83 2.52 3.41
C HIS A 3 -5.30 2.41 1.94
N VAL A 4 -4.40 1.90 1.09
CA VAL A 4 -4.65 1.61 -0.34
C VAL A 4 -4.65 0.10 -0.63
N LYS A 5 -4.00 -0.68 0.23
CA LYS A 5 -3.98 -2.15 0.24
C LYS A 5 -4.49 -2.65 1.59
N ASP A 6 -5.14 -3.80 1.62
CA ASP A 6 -5.63 -4.47 2.82
C ASP A 6 -5.71 -5.99 2.58
N LEU A 7 -5.86 -6.78 3.65
CA LEU A 7 -6.14 -8.19 3.53
C LEU A 7 -7.57 -8.40 3.01
N PRO A 8 -7.79 -9.32 2.05
CA PRO A 8 -9.14 -9.64 1.60
C PRO A 8 -10.02 -10.16 2.74
N LYS A 9 -11.29 -9.77 2.74
CA LYS A 9 -12.20 -10.02 3.89
C LYS A 9 -12.67 -11.46 4.03
N SER A 10 -12.45 -12.31 3.03
CA SER A 10 -13.12 -13.61 2.89
C SER A 10 -12.27 -14.82 3.26
N LYS A 11 -10.97 -14.66 3.47
CA LYS A 11 -10.01 -15.73 3.81
C LYS A 11 -8.98 -15.21 4.82
N LEU A 12 -8.16 -16.11 5.37
CA LEU A 12 -7.07 -15.75 6.28
C LEU A 12 -6.06 -14.81 5.62
N ASN A 13 -5.79 -15.01 4.31
CA ASN A 13 -4.87 -14.21 3.49
C ASN A 13 -3.49 -13.98 4.10
N VAL A 14 -3.08 -14.92 4.94
CA VAL A 14 -1.75 -15.02 5.53
C VAL A 14 -1.33 -16.47 5.35
N ASP A 15 -0.19 -16.69 4.70
CA ASP A 15 0.39 -18.01 4.52
C ASP A 15 1.18 -18.40 5.78
N VAL A 16 0.56 -19.22 6.62
CA VAL A 16 1.17 -19.69 7.88
C VAL A 16 2.35 -20.64 7.69
N GLU A 17 2.46 -21.26 6.51
CA GLU A 17 3.57 -22.16 6.18
C GLU A 17 4.75 -21.40 5.57
N LYS A 18 4.51 -20.18 5.07
CA LYS A 18 5.50 -19.32 4.44
C LYS A 18 5.75 -18.05 5.28
N ASP A 19 6.24 -18.26 6.50
CA ASP A 19 6.65 -17.18 7.43
C ASP A 19 5.60 -16.09 7.63
N PHE A 20 4.31 -16.48 7.68
CA PHE A 20 3.18 -15.57 7.81
C PHE A 20 3.11 -14.52 6.69
N GLU A 21 3.49 -14.87 5.45
CA GLU A 21 3.43 -13.96 4.31
C GLU A 21 1.99 -13.47 4.07
N PRO A 22 1.73 -12.15 4.18
CA PRO A 22 0.40 -11.60 3.92
C PRO A 22 0.15 -11.45 2.42
N ASN A 23 -1.06 -11.79 1.99
CA ASN A 23 -1.55 -11.50 0.65
C ASN A 23 -2.44 -10.25 0.69
N TYR A 24 -1.84 -9.10 0.39
CA TYR A 24 -2.55 -7.82 0.31
C TYR A 24 -3.18 -7.60 -1.06
N GLU A 25 -4.39 -7.06 -1.08
CA GLU A 25 -5.06 -6.63 -2.29
C GLU A 25 -5.37 -5.13 -2.25
N VAL A 26 -5.44 -4.51 -3.43
CA VAL A 26 -5.91 -3.12 -3.54
C VAL A 26 -7.35 -3.06 -3.06
N ILE A 27 -7.62 -2.15 -2.13
CA ILE A 27 -8.97 -1.95 -1.61
C ILE A 27 -9.90 -1.51 -2.76
N PRO A 28 -11.05 -2.18 -2.98
CA PRO A 28 -11.99 -1.81 -4.03
C PRO A 28 -12.36 -0.32 -3.98
N GLY A 29 -12.20 0.38 -5.10
CA GLY A 29 -12.44 1.82 -5.23
C GLY A 29 -11.19 2.71 -5.02
N LYS A 30 -10.05 2.16 -4.58
CA LYS A 30 -8.77 2.89 -4.45
C LYS A 30 -7.91 2.84 -5.71
N GLU A 31 -8.29 2.09 -6.74
CA GLU A 31 -7.55 1.93 -7.99
C GLU A 31 -7.34 3.28 -8.70
N LYS A 32 -8.36 4.15 -8.63
CA LYS A 32 -8.27 5.52 -9.17
C LYS A 32 -7.24 6.37 -8.43
N VAL A 33 -7.07 6.17 -7.12
CA VAL A 33 -6.06 6.89 -6.32
C VAL A 33 -4.67 6.44 -6.72
N ILE A 34 -4.43 5.13 -6.76
CA ILE A 34 -3.15 4.54 -7.18
C ILE A 34 -2.79 4.99 -8.59
N SER A 35 -3.75 4.94 -9.52
CA SER A 35 -3.54 5.37 -10.91
C SER A 35 -3.18 6.85 -11.00
N LYS A 36 -3.80 7.71 -10.19
CA LYS A 36 -3.47 9.14 -10.13
C LYS A 36 -2.10 9.40 -9.54
N LEU A 37 -1.70 8.66 -8.50
CA LEU A 37 -0.37 8.75 -7.90
C LEU A 37 0.69 8.34 -8.93
N LYS A 38 0.56 7.15 -9.53
CA LYS A 38 1.48 6.65 -10.57
C LYS A 38 1.64 7.62 -11.76
N LYS A 39 0.57 8.28 -12.18
CA LYS A 39 0.64 9.30 -13.24
C LYS A 39 1.35 10.60 -12.84
N LYS A 40 1.35 10.93 -11.55
CA LYS A 40 2.02 12.12 -11.01
C LYS A 40 3.48 11.86 -10.62
N LEU A 41 3.87 10.59 -10.51
CA LEU A 41 5.25 10.24 -10.22
C LEU A 41 6.15 10.75 -11.35
N PRO A 42 7.28 11.39 -11.02
CA PRO A 42 8.29 11.75 -12.01
C PRO A 42 8.83 10.47 -12.67
N GLN A 43 9.13 10.54 -13.97
CA GLN A 43 9.67 9.39 -14.71
C GLN A 43 11.17 9.16 -14.49
N ASN A 44 11.83 10.04 -13.73
CA ASN A 44 13.27 10.05 -13.51
C ASN A 44 13.60 9.63 -12.08
N ASP A 45 14.90 9.39 -11.79
CA ASP A 45 15.48 9.11 -10.47
C ASP A 45 15.34 10.32 -9.52
N THR A 46 14.09 10.66 -9.18
CA THR A 46 13.73 11.74 -8.27
C THR A 46 13.13 11.12 -7.03
N ASP A 47 13.67 11.52 -5.87
CA ASP A 47 13.17 11.08 -4.58
C ASP A 47 11.70 11.50 -4.39
N VAL A 48 10.88 10.56 -3.92
CA VAL A 48 9.46 10.78 -3.62
C VAL A 48 9.28 10.83 -2.12
N LEU A 49 8.87 11.99 -1.60
CA LEU A 49 8.61 12.17 -0.17
C LEU A 49 7.23 11.63 0.20
N LEU A 50 7.19 10.70 1.16
CA LEU A 50 5.98 10.17 1.78
C LEU A 50 5.79 10.84 3.15
N ALA A 51 4.84 11.78 3.22
CA ALA A 51 4.59 12.59 4.41
C ALA A 51 3.39 12.07 5.22
N LEU A 52 3.51 10.84 5.74
CA LEU A 52 2.49 10.23 6.59
C LEU A 52 2.78 10.49 8.07
N ASP A 53 1.83 10.15 8.93
CA ASP A 53 1.98 10.31 10.36
C ASP A 53 3.18 9.48 10.88
N PRO A 54 3.98 10.02 11.82
CA PRO A 54 5.19 9.36 12.32
C PRO A 54 4.86 8.28 13.35
N ASP A 55 3.95 7.37 13.00
CA ASP A 55 3.54 6.24 13.81
C ASP A 55 3.54 4.94 12.98
N ARG A 56 3.19 3.83 13.64
CA ARG A 56 3.19 2.51 13.00
C ARG A 56 2.20 2.43 11.83
N GLU A 57 1.06 3.11 11.92
CA GLU A 57 0.04 3.05 10.87
C GLU A 57 0.47 3.88 9.66
N GLY A 58 1.02 5.07 9.89
CA GLY A 58 1.60 5.91 8.84
C GLY A 58 2.72 5.20 8.09
N GLU A 59 3.62 4.51 8.80
CA GLU A 59 4.71 3.73 8.18
C GLU A 59 4.17 2.57 7.32
N ALA A 60 3.15 1.85 7.80
CA ALA A 60 2.53 0.77 7.03
C ALA A 60 1.85 1.28 5.75
N ILE A 61 1.16 2.41 5.82
CA ILE A 61 0.57 3.04 4.63
C ILE A 61 1.68 3.52 3.69
N ALA A 62 2.77 4.10 4.22
CA ALA A 62 3.92 4.53 3.43
C ALA A 62 4.52 3.35 2.63
N ALA A 63 4.76 2.23 3.31
CA ALA A 63 5.28 1.00 2.72
C ALA A 63 4.36 0.49 1.59
N HIS A 64 3.04 0.43 1.81
CA HIS A 64 2.07 0.00 0.80
C HIS A 64 1.96 0.95 -0.40
N VAL A 65 2.24 2.24 -0.23
CA VAL A 65 2.23 3.24 -1.31
C VAL A 65 3.53 3.21 -2.12
N ALA A 66 4.65 2.88 -1.48
CA ALA A 66 5.96 2.79 -2.12
C ALA A 66 6.12 1.56 -3.04
N GLU A 67 5.36 0.49 -2.80
CA GLU A 67 5.34 -0.77 -3.55
C GLU A 67 4.42 -0.76 -4.79
#